data_AF-A0A4V0NF24-F1
#
_entry.id   AF-A0A4V0NF24-F1
#
_cell.length_a   1.000
_cell.length_b   1.000
_cell.length_c   1.000
_cell.angle_alpha   90.00
_cell.angle_beta   90.00
_cell.angle_gamma   90.00
#
_symmetry.space_group_name_H-M   'P 1'
#
loop_
_entity.id
_entity.type
_entity.pdbx_description
1 polymer ?
#
loop_
_entity_poly.entity_id
_entity_poly.type
_entity_poly.pdbx_seq_one_letter_code
_entity_poly.pdbx_strand_id
1 'polypeptide(L)'
;MRSRPPKPGKPAAKQGDKVVGIDTHMVMVPSPGGPVPTPTPTPFSGELSGELSANVLVDGKPAAVQGSTATNTPAHVPAGGTFQRPPSNQARVHAGSKTVLINNKPAAHLGDPALTCNDPADAPNGSVIASGTVLVGD
;
A
#
# COMPACT_ATOMS: atom_id res chain seq x y z
N MET A 1 20.02 -22.12 25.70
CA MET A 1 19.54 -21.22 24.63
C MET A 1 18.77 -20.09 25.29
N ARG A 2 19.27 -18.85 25.29
CA ARG A 2 18.51 -17.72 25.83
C ARG A 2 17.52 -17.27 24.75
N SER A 3 16.22 -17.32 25.05
CA SER A 3 15.18 -16.83 24.14
C SER A 3 15.42 -15.36 23.85
N ARG A 4 15.41 -14.97 22.57
CA ARG A 4 15.47 -13.56 22.19
C ARG A 4 14.24 -12.86 22.78
N PRO A 5 14.37 -11.67 23.41
CA PRO A 5 13.20 -10.96 23.90
C PRO A 5 12.19 -10.74 22.77
N PRO A 6 10.88 -10.81 23.05
CA PRO A 6 9.86 -10.58 22.05
C PRO A 6 10.06 -9.18 21.46
N LYS A 7 10.05 -9.09 20.12
CA LYS A 7 10.07 -7.77 19.47
C LYS A 7 8.77 -7.04 19.84
N PRO A 8 8.83 -5.75 20.19
CA PRO A 8 7.62 -4.97 20.41
C PRO A 8 6.75 -4.98 19.14
N GLY A 9 5.43 -5.06 19.34
CA GLY A 9 4.47 -5.02 18.25
C GLY A 9 4.44 -3.66 17.55
N LYS A 10 3.88 -3.63 16.35
CA LYS A 10 3.73 -2.43 15.52
C LYS A 10 2.26 -1.99 15.52
N PRO A 11 1.96 -0.69 15.37
CA PRO A 11 0.57 -0.22 15.27
C PRO A 11 -0.22 -1.01 14.23
N ALA A 12 -1.35 -1.57 14.64
CA ALA A 12 -2.28 -2.27 13.78
C ALA A 12 -2.91 -1.29 12.79
N ALA A 13 -2.96 -1.67 11.52
CA ALA A 13 -3.54 -0.86 10.47
C ALA A 13 -5.07 -0.99 10.48
N LYS A 14 -5.76 0.10 10.16
CA LYS A 14 -7.23 0.20 10.13
C LYS A 14 -7.72 1.13 9.03
N GLN A 15 -9.03 1.21 8.85
CA GLN A 15 -9.65 2.17 7.95
C GLN A 15 -9.14 3.60 8.23
N GLY A 16 -8.77 4.31 7.16
CA GLY A 16 -8.25 5.67 7.26
C GLY A 16 -6.74 5.78 7.41
N ASP A 17 -6.05 4.69 7.73
CA ASP A 17 -4.59 4.63 7.61
C ASP A 17 -4.18 4.64 6.12
N LYS A 18 -2.89 4.89 5.83
CA LYS A 18 -2.44 5.09 4.45
C LYS A 18 -1.52 3.99 3.95
N VAL A 19 -1.52 3.79 2.64
CA VAL A 19 -0.37 3.23 1.91
C VAL A 19 0.35 4.39 1.24
N VAL A 20 1.64 4.52 1.50
CA VAL A 20 2.50 5.55 0.87
C VAL A 20 3.67 4.90 0.15
N GLY A 21 4.07 5.47 -0.98
CA GLY A 21 5.19 4.96 -1.76
C GLY A 21 5.48 5.83 -2.96
N ILE A 22 6.44 5.38 -3.77
CA ILE A 22 6.74 5.98 -5.07
C ILE A 22 6.59 4.89 -6.12
N ASP A 23 5.64 5.07 -7.03
CA ASP A 23 5.52 4.27 -8.24
C ASP A 23 6.42 4.84 -9.34
N THR A 24 6.79 4.01 -10.29
CA THR A 24 7.32 4.45 -11.59
C THR A 24 6.28 4.13 -12.64
N HIS A 25 5.88 5.13 -13.44
CA HIS A 25 5.05 4.91 -14.63
C HIS A 25 5.81 5.29 -15.89
N MET A 26 5.54 4.60 -16.98
CA MET A 26 6.04 4.92 -18.30
C MET A 26 5.18 6.02 -18.91
N VAL A 27 5.75 7.21 -19.07
CA VAL A 27 5.10 8.35 -19.69
C VAL A 27 5.61 8.50 -21.12
N MET A 28 4.69 8.57 -22.08
CA MET A 28 4.96 8.79 -23.49
C MET A 28 5.15 10.30 -23.75
N VAL A 29 6.38 10.77 -23.61
CA VAL A 29 6.73 12.21 -23.73
C VAL A 29 6.84 12.58 -25.22
N PRO A 30 6.11 13.61 -25.71
CA PRO A 30 6.21 14.05 -27.10
C PRO A 30 7.62 14.51 -27.48
N SER A 31 8.06 14.14 -28.69
CA SER A 31 9.31 14.61 -29.30
C SER A 31 9.12 14.76 -30.82
N PRO A 32 10.03 15.45 -31.55
CA PRO A 32 9.96 15.55 -33.02
C PRO A 32 9.93 14.20 -33.75
N GLY A 33 10.52 13.15 -33.18
CA GLY A 33 10.53 11.79 -33.74
C GLY A 33 9.34 10.92 -33.29
N GLY A 34 8.39 11.48 -32.54
CA GLY A 34 7.28 10.76 -31.91
C GLY A 34 7.44 10.61 -30.39
N PRO A 35 6.44 10.04 -29.69
CA PRO A 35 6.48 9.89 -28.25
C PRO A 35 7.57 8.91 -27.77
N VAL A 36 8.36 9.29 -26.76
CA VAL A 36 9.42 8.47 -26.17
C VAL A 36 8.97 7.93 -24.80
N PRO A 37 8.98 6.60 -24.56
CA PRO A 37 8.68 6.04 -23.25
C PRO A 37 9.72 6.49 -22.21
N THR A 38 9.28 7.20 -21.18
CA THR A 38 10.13 7.78 -20.15
C THR A 38 9.67 7.29 -18.77
N PRO A 39 10.50 6.50 -18.05
CA PRO A 39 10.22 6.13 -16.67
C PRO A 39 10.13 7.37 -15.80
N THR A 40 8.97 7.59 -15.19
CA THR A 40 8.67 8.80 -14.41
C THR A 40 8.23 8.41 -13.00
N PRO A 41 8.96 8.82 -11.95
CA PRO A 41 8.54 8.61 -10.57
C PRO A 41 7.27 9.39 -10.25
N THR A 42 6.32 8.75 -9.58
CA THR A 42 5.03 9.35 -9.19
C THR A 42 4.67 8.97 -7.75
N PRO A 43 4.42 9.94 -6.87
CA PRO A 43 4.00 9.64 -5.50
C PRO A 43 2.67 8.90 -5.43
N PHE A 44 2.59 7.90 -4.56
CA PHE A 44 1.38 7.21 -4.18
C PHE A 44 1.06 7.52 -2.71
N SER A 45 -0.16 7.97 -2.43
CA SER A 45 -0.70 8.14 -1.09
C SER A 45 -2.18 7.78 -1.11
N GLY A 46 -2.50 6.52 -0.82
CA GLY A 46 -3.87 6.02 -0.80
C GLY A 46 -4.37 5.72 0.61
N GLU A 47 -5.64 5.99 0.87
CA GLU A 47 -6.30 5.62 2.13
C GLU A 47 -6.80 4.17 2.08
N LEU A 48 -6.51 3.39 3.13
CA LEU A 48 -7.07 2.06 3.35
C LEU A 48 -8.56 2.15 3.61
N SER A 49 -9.37 1.67 2.65
CA SER A 49 -10.82 1.85 2.64
C SER A 49 -11.60 0.63 2.13
N GLY A 50 -10.94 -0.33 1.50
CA GLY A 50 -11.59 -1.53 0.95
C GLY A 50 -10.98 -2.84 1.46
N GLU A 51 -11.72 -3.93 1.31
CA GLU A 51 -11.29 -5.28 1.73
C GLU A 51 -10.78 -5.33 3.20
N LEU A 52 -11.41 -4.53 4.06
CA LEU A 52 -11.15 -4.46 5.51
C LEU A 52 -11.93 -5.55 6.25
N SER A 53 -11.60 -5.75 7.52
CA SER A 53 -12.36 -6.66 8.40
C SER A 53 -13.80 -6.16 8.56
N ALA A 54 -14.77 -7.06 8.39
CA ALA A 54 -16.18 -6.74 8.57
C ALA A 54 -16.62 -6.68 10.05
N ASN A 55 -15.83 -7.21 10.98
CA ASN A 55 -16.25 -7.40 12.37
C ASN A 55 -15.15 -7.21 13.44
N VAL A 56 -13.89 -7.05 13.05
CA VAL A 56 -12.81 -6.69 13.98
C VAL A 56 -12.49 -5.23 13.80
N LEU A 57 -12.58 -4.49 14.90
CA LEU A 57 -12.25 -3.08 14.96
C LEU A 57 -10.91 -2.88 15.67
N VAL A 58 -10.06 -2.03 15.10
CA VAL A 58 -8.85 -1.49 15.71
C VAL A 58 -9.11 -0.01 15.96
N ASP A 59 -8.94 0.44 17.21
CA ASP A 59 -9.27 1.81 17.64
C ASP A 59 -10.67 2.27 17.15
N GLY A 60 -11.65 1.36 17.19
CA GLY A 60 -13.04 1.66 16.76
C GLY A 60 -13.28 1.69 15.25
N LYS A 61 -12.31 1.37 14.40
CA LYS A 61 -12.46 1.31 12.94
C LYS A 61 -12.15 -0.08 12.36
N PRO A 62 -12.74 -0.47 11.21
CA PRO A 62 -12.44 -1.74 10.55
C PRO A 62 -10.94 -2.00 10.41
N ALA A 63 -10.47 -3.14 10.90
CA ALA A 63 -9.06 -3.52 10.84
C ALA A 63 -8.62 -3.84 9.41
N ALA A 64 -7.41 -3.44 9.04
CA ALA A 64 -6.80 -3.83 7.77
C ALA A 64 -6.06 -5.17 7.93
N VAL A 65 -6.05 -5.94 6.85
CA VAL A 65 -5.46 -7.27 6.76
C VAL A 65 -4.70 -7.41 5.44
N GLN A 66 -3.96 -8.50 5.26
CA GLN A 66 -3.44 -8.84 3.95
C GLN A 66 -4.57 -8.89 2.93
N GLY A 67 -4.41 -8.12 1.85
CA GLY A 67 -5.41 -7.95 0.82
C GLY A 67 -6.34 -6.75 0.98
N SER A 68 -6.30 -6.02 2.10
CA SER A 68 -6.96 -4.73 2.20
C SER A 68 -6.46 -3.76 1.13
N THR A 69 -7.36 -2.93 0.60
CA THR A 69 -7.09 -2.06 -0.54
C THR A 69 -7.08 -0.59 -0.16
N ALA A 70 -6.27 0.18 -0.90
CA ALA A 70 -6.19 1.62 -0.79
C ALA A 70 -6.29 2.27 -2.16
N THR A 71 -6.94 3.43 -2.24
CA THR A 71 -7.07 4.20 -3.49
C THR A 71 -6.22 5.46 -3.42
N ASN A 72 -5.32 5.64 -4.39
CA ASN A 72 -4.43 6.79 -4.47
C ASN A 72 -5.21 8.10 -4.56
N THR A 73 -4.85 9.09 -3.76
CA THR A 73 -5.42 10.43 -3.80
C THR A 73 -4.34 11.50 -3.65
N PRO A 74 -4.16 12.41 -4.63
CA PRO A 74 -4.87 12.46 -5.92
C PRO A 74 -4.51 11.28 -6.83
N ALA A 75 -5.39 10.98 -7.80
CA ALA A 75 -5.08 10.04 -8.85
C ALA A 75 -3.87 10.52 -9.68
N HIS A 76 -3.09 9.59 -10.20
CA HIS A 76 -1.94 9.88 -11.04
C HIS A 76 -2.35 10.64 -12.30
N VAL A 77 -1.65 11.75 -12.52
CA VAL A 77 -1.73 12.56 -13.73
C VAL A 77 -0.34 12.53 -14.36
N PRO A 78 -0.21 12.32 -15.68
CA PRO A 78 1.10 12.27 -16.30
C PRO A 78 1.74 13.65 -16.24
N ALA A 79 3.04 13.72 -15.91
CA ALA A 79 3.80 14.97 -15.85
C ALA A 79 4.04 15.62 -17.24
N GLY A 80 3.52 15.00 -18.29
CA GLY A 80 3.52 15.42 -19.70
C GLY A 80 3.05 14.26 -20.58
N GLY A 81 2.54 14.53 -21.79
CA GLY A 81 2.10 13.45 -22.70
C GLY A 81 1.00 12.55 -22.12
N THR A 82 1.10 11.24 -22.35
CA THR A 82 0.14 10.23 -21.86
C THR A 82 0.86 9.09 -21.15
N PHE A 83 0.20 8.37 -20.25
CA PHE A 83 0.74 7.11 -19.75
C PHE A 83 0.77 6.06 -20.87
N GLN A 84 1.81 5.23 -20.91
CA GLN A 84 1.87 4.05 -21.76
C GLN A 84 0.85 3.00 -21.31
N ARG A 85 0.75 2.80 -19.99
CA ARG A 85 -0.32 2.03 -19.33
C ARG A 85 -1.08 2.93 -18.38
N PRO A 86 -2.42 3.04 -18.50
CA PRO A 86 -3.21 3.78 -17.51
C PRO A 86 -3.00 3.23 -16.09
N PRO A 87 -2.65 4.08 -15.10
CA PRO A 87 -2.46 3.64 -13.73
C PRO A 87 -3.79 3.25 -13.09
N SER A 88 -3.82 2.10 -12.40
CA SER A 88 -5.02 1.67 -11.66
C SER A 88 -5.34 2.57 -10.46
N ASN A 89 -4.33 3.28 -9.93
CA ASN A 89 -4.44 4.08 -8.70
C ASN A 89 -4.88 3.26 -7.48
N GLN A 90 -4.68 1.95 -7.51
CA GLN A 90 -5.00 1.05 -6.41
C GLN A 90 -3.72 0.55 -5.76
N ALA A 91 -3.82 0.27 -4.46
CA ALA A 91 -2.87 -0.54 -3.74
C ALA A 91 -3.57 -1.66 -2.99
N ARG A 92 -2.81 -2.72 -2.71
CA ARG A 92 -3.25 -3.88 -1.93
C ARG A 92 -2.16 -4.27 -0.95
N VAL A 93 -2.50 -4.38 0.33
CA VAL A 93 -1.57 -4.88 1.35
C VAL A 93 -1.07 -6.26 0.95
N HIS A 94 0.24 -6.39 0.75
CA HIS A 94 0.87 -7.58 0.19
C HIS A 94 1.17 -8.63 1.25
N ALA A 95 1.63 -8.19 2.42
CA ALA A 95 1.94 -9.04 3.55
C ALA A 95 1.51 -8.36 4.85
N GLY A 96 1.41 -9.14 5.93
CA GLY A 96 1.17 -8.64 7.28
C GLY A 96 1.84 -9.54 8.31
N SER A 97 1.29 -9.55 9.52
CA SER A 97 1.74 -10.39 10.62
C SER A 97 1.78 -11.88 10.24
N LYS A 98 2.82 -12.60 10.68
CA LYS A 98 2.98 -14.05 10.52
C LYS A 98 2.38 -14.83 11.68
N THR A 99 2.03 -14.16 12.78
CA THR A 99 1.54 -14.79 14.01
C THR A 99 0.13 -14.36 14.40
N VAL A 100 -0.33 -13.20 13.94
CA VAL A 100 -1.66 -12.66 14.26
C VAL A 100 -2.52 -12.64 13.03
N LEU A 101 -3.66 -13.32 13.12
CA LEU A 101 -4.66 -13.36 12.07
C LEU A 101 -5.90 -12.58 12.51
N ILE A 102 -6.45 -11.80 11.58
CA ILE A 102 -7.78 -11.20 11.68
C ILE A 102 -8.61 -11.78 10.54
N ASN A 103 -9.76 -12.39 10.86
CA ASN A 103 -10.58 -13.13 9.89
C ASN A 103 -9.78 -14.14 9.04
N ASN A 104 -8.87 -14.87 9.69
CA ASN A 104 -8.03 -15.89 9.05
C ASN A 104 -7.06 -15.32 7.98
N LYS A 105 -6.81 -14.01 8.00
CA LYS A 105 -5.83 -13.31 7.15
C LYS A 105 -4.77 -12.64 8.04
N PRO A 106 -3.50 -12.56 7.62
CA PRO A 106 -2.48 -11.78 8.30
C PRO A 106 -2.96 -10.38 8.65
N ALA A 107 -2.88 -9.99 9.92
CA ALA A 107 -3.21 -8.64 10.36
C ALA A 107 -2.18 -7.65 9.80
N ALA A 108 -2.64 -6.57 9.17
CA ALA A 108 -1.74 -5.54 8.65
C ALA A 108 -1.31 -4.60 9.79
N HIS A 109 -0.07 -4.13 9.73
CA HIS A 109 0.51 -3.21 10.68
C HIS A 109 1.54 -2.28 10.02
N LEU A 110 1.93 -1.23 10.74
CA LEU A 110 2.90 -0.23 10.29
C LEU A 110 4.13 -0.87 9.62
N GLY A 111 4.46 -0.39 8.43
CA GLY A 111 5.62 -0.81 7.65
C GLY A 111 5.36 -1.97 6.69
N ASP A 112 4.18 -2.57 6.71
CA ASP A 112 3.88 -3.69 5.81
C ASP A 112 3.90 -3.28 4.34
N PRO A 113 4.45 -4.12 3.45
CA PRO A 113 4.51 -3.82 2.04
C PRO A 113 3.11 -3.88 1.43
N ALA A 114 2.84 -2.99 0.48
CA ALA A 114 1.64 -2.98 -0.33
C ALA A 114 2.02 -2.93 -1.81
N LEU A 115 1.38 -3.78 -2.61
CA LEU A 115 1.46 -3.70 -4.07
C LEU A 115 0.77 -2.42 -4.52
N THR A 116 1.43 -1.62 -5.34
CA THR A 116 0.94 -0.36 -5.92
C THR A 116 1.05 -0.45 -7.45
N CYS A 117 0.47 0.51 -8.19
CA CYS A 117 0.20 0.40 -9.63
C CYS A 117 1.40 0.55 -10.58
N ASN A 118 2.61 0.36 -10.06
CA ASN A 118 3.91 0.53 -10.72
C ASN A 118 4.05 -0.16 -12.10
N ASP A 119 4.79 0.42 -13.03
CA ASP A 119 5.21 -0.23 -14.30
C ASP A 119 6.50 -1.06 -14.14
N PRO A 120 6.63 -2.20 -14.84
CA PRO A 120 5.72 -2.78 -15.83
C PRO A 120 4.61 -3.64 -15.23
N ALA A 121 4.57 -3.82 -13.91
CA ALA A 121 3.52 -4.54 -13.20
C ALA A 121 3.47 -4.07 -11.74
N ASP A 122 2.32 -4.26 -11.10
CA ASP A 122 2.13 -3.88 -9.71
C ASP A 122 3.26 -4.45 -8.84
N ALA A 123 3.86 -3.60 -8.01
CA ALA A 123 5.06 -3.92 -7.26
C ALA A 123 4.93 -3.45 -5.80
N PRO A 124 5.64 -4.08 -4.84
CA PRO A 124 5.54 -3.75 -3.41
C PRO A 124 6.30 -2.45 -3.06
N ASN A 125 6.00 -1.37 -3.77
CA ASN A 125 6.63 -0.05 -3.58
C ASN A 125 5.93 0.77 -2.49
N GLY A 126 4.72 0.36 -2.10
CA GLY A 126 3.97 0.97 -1.01
C GLY A 126 4.33 0.38 0.36
N SER A 127 4.22 1.21 1.39
CA SER A 127 4.32 0.83 2.79
C SER A 127 3.09 1.34 3.56
N VAL A 128 2.54 0.48 4.42
CA VAL A 128 1.42 0.84 5.30
C VAL A 128 1.92 1.81 6.37
N ILE A 129 1.28 2.97 6.47
CA ILE A 129 1.48 3.99 7.49
C ILE A 129 0.28 3.95 8.43
N ALA A 130 0.48 3.31 9.58
CA ALA A 130 -0.52 3.14 10.62
C ALA A 130 -0.05 3.77 11.94
N SER A 131 -1.00 4.29 12.71
CA SER A 131 -0.78 4.80 14.06
C SER A 131 -1.93 4.36 14.95
N GLY A 132 -1.72 4.12 16.24
CA GLY A 132 -2.79 3.63 17.11
C GLY A 132 -2.30 3.05 18.42
N THR A 133 -3.23 2.56 19.22
CA THR A 133 -2.94 1.99 20.55
C THR A 133 -2.86 0.46 20.55
N VAL A 134 -3.42 -0.18 19.53
CA VAL A 134 -3.33 -1.63 19.33
C VAL A 134 -2.04 -1.97 18.59
N LEU A 135 -1.22 -2.84 19.20
CA LEU A 135 0.03 -3.31 18.62
C LEU A 135 -0.09 -4.78 18.20
N VAL A 136 0.39 -5.10 17.00
CA VAL A 136 0.41 -6.45 16.42
C VAL A 136 1.85 -6.91 16.26
N GLY A 137 2.14 -8.15 16.66
CA GLY A 137 3.46 -8.76 16.49
C GLY A 137 3.69 -9.29 15.07
N ASP A 138 4.95 -9.54 14.71
CA ASP A 138 5.29 -10.27 13.49
C ASP A 138 5.01 -11.77 13.64
#